data_AF-A0A150JKD1-F1
#
_entry.id   AF-A0A150JKD1-F1
#
_cell.length_a   1.000
_cell.length_b   1.000
_cell.length_c   1.000
_cell.angle_alpha   90.00
_cell.angle_beta   90.00
_cell.angle_gamma   90.00
#
_symmetry.space_group_name_H-M   'P 1'
#
loop_
_entity.id
_entity.type
_entity.pdbx_description
1 polymer ?
#
loop_
_entity_poly.entity_id
_entity_poly.type
_entity_poly.pdbx_seq_one_letter_code
_entity_poly.pdbx_strand_id
1 'polypeptide(L)'
;MKKIINSVNEKLESLILKYKDSIDEANNKIVGELNAQHKRLQNIQNKIQELSIDYRNLEQAILKDKNEAIVPSLKDLKRSCSEKLKLSEEIKKDILFIIENLHKEIRSNNKEFRLFKEKIQTIQNSITDLCKN
;
A
#
# COMPACT_ATOMS: atom_id res chain seq x y z
N MET A 1 -29.14 36.51 17.69
CA MET A 1 -27.87 36.27 16.97
C MET A 1 -26.95 35.28 17.69
N LYS A 2 -26.45 35.53 18.91
CA LYS A 2 -25.57 34.59 19.67
C LYS A 2 -26.02 33.12 19.68
N LYS A 3 -27.30 32.83 19.92
CA LYS A 3 -27.85 31.45 19.92
C LYS A 3 -27.72 30.74 18.57
N ILE A 4 -27.91 31.46 17.46
CA ILE A 4 -27.82 30.89 16.10
C ILE A 4 -26.36 30.56 15.78
N ILE A 5 -25.44 31.43 16.20
CA ILE A 5 -24.00 31.28 15.97
C ILE A 5 -23.43 30.11 16.76
N ASN A 6 -23.79 29.97 18.04
CA ASN A 6 -23.40 28.79 18.83
C ASN A 6 -23.92 27.50 18.20
N SER A 7 -25.17 27.49 17.72
CA SER A 7 -25.74 26.32 17.03
C SER A 7 -25.01 25.99 15.73
N VAL A 8 -24.57 26.99 14.96
CA VAL A 8 -23.78 26.78 13.74
C VAL A 8 -22.38 26.25 14.07
N ASN A 9 -21.70 26.80 15.08
CA ASN A 9 -20.39 26.32 15.52
C ASN A 9 -20.45 24.88 16.02
N GLU A 10 -21.44 24.53 16.85
CA GLU A 10 -21.63 23.15 17.33
C GLU A 10 -21.86 22.17 16.17
N LYS A 11 -22.64 22.57 15.16
CA LYS A 11 -22.84 21.76 13.95
C LYS A 11 -21.57 21.63 13.12
N LEU A 12 -20.78 22.71 12.99
CA LEU A 12 -19.54 22.70 12.23
C LEU A 12 -18.49 21.81 12.90
N GLU A 13 -18.33 21.93 14.23
CA GLU A 13 -17.44 21.09 15.03
C GLU A 13 -17.85 19.62 14.95
N SER A 14 -19.15 19.33 15.04
CA SER A 14 -19.67 17.97 14.86
C SER A 14 -19.36 17.39 13.47
N LEU A 15 -19.50 18.20 12.42
CA LEU A 15 -19.17 17.78 11.04
C LEU A 15 -17.66 17.54 10.88
N ILE A 16 -16.82 18.42 11.41
CA ILE A 16 -15.36 18.26 11.37
C ILE A 16 -14.94 16.98 12.09
N LEU A 17 -15.53 16.70 13.25
CA LEU A 17 -15.25 15.48 14.00
C LEU A 17 -15.62 14.23 13.19
N LYS A 18 -16.83 14.19 12.61
CA LYS A 18 -17.28 13.08 11.76
C LYS A 18 -16.39 12.86 10.53
N TYR A 19 -15.97 13.96 9.88
CA TYR A 19 -15.06 13.87 8.73
C TYR A 19 -13.69 13.34 9.15
N LYS A 20 -13.18 13.77 10.30
CA LYS A 20 -11.93 13.27 10.85
C LYS A 20 -12.03 11.78 11.16
N ASP A 21 -13.08 11.35 11.84
CA ASP A 21 -13.30 9.94 12.19
C ASP A 21 -13.39 9.06 10.94
N SER A 22 -14.08 9.54 9.89
CA SER A 22 -14.18 8.83 8.60
C SER A 22 -12.82 8.70 7.89
N ILE A 23 -11.98 9.73 7.96
CA ILE A 23 -10.62 9.68 7.41
C ILE A 23 -9.74 8.73 8.20
N ASP A 24 -9.82 8.77 9.53
CA ASP A 24 -9.05 7.88 10.40
C ASP A 24 -9.44 6.41 10.19
N GLU A 25 -10.74 6.10 10.01
CA GLU A 25 -11.21 4.76 9.63
C GLU A 25 -10.68 4.33 8.26
N ALA A 26 -10.78 5.20 7.24
CA ALA A 26 -10.27 4.89 5.91
C ALA A 26 -8.76 4.63 5.92
N ASN A 27 -7.99 5.45 6.64
CA ASN A 27 -6.55 5.27 6.81
C ASN A 27 -6.23 3.95 7.52
N ASN A 28 -6.93 3.62 8.61
CA ASN A 28 -6.71 2.37 9.34
C ASN A 28 -6.97 1.15 8.45
N LYS A 29 -8.02 1.21 7.62
CA LYS A 29 -8.34 0.14 6.67
C LYS A 29 -7.24 -0.01 5.62
N ILE A 30 -6.80 1.09 5.01
CA ILE A 30 -5.72 1.08 4.00
C ILE A 30 -4.41 0.55 4.59
N VAL A 31 -4.03 0.99 5.78
CA VAL A 31 -2.83 0.50 6.48
C VAL A 31 -2.94 -1.00 6.78
N GLY A 32 -4.12 -1.47 7.20
CA GLY A 32 -4.38 -2.90 7.42
C GLY A 32 -4.21 -3.73 6.15
N GLU A 33 -4.80 -3.29 5.03
CA GLU A 33 -4.68 -3.96 3.74
C GLU A 33 -3.23 -3.96 3.23
N LEU A 34 -2.52 -2.83 3.35
CA LEU A 34 -1.12 -2.71 2.97
C LEU A 34 -0.23 -3.69 3.76
N ASN A 35 -0.44 -3.79 5.07
CA ASN A 35 0.28 -4.74 5.93
C ASN A 35 0.00 -6.20 5.55
N ALA A 36 -1.25 -6.52 5.18
CA ALA A 36 -1.62 -7.85 4.71
C ALA A 36 -0.92 -8.20 3.39
N GLN A 37 -0.85 -7.25 2.45
CA GLN A 37 -0.12 -7.43 1.20
C GLN A 37 1.39 -7.56 1.43
N HIS A 38 1.96 -6.78 2.34
CA HIS A 38 3.38 -6.88 2.70
C HIS A 38 3.74 -8.27 3.26
N LYS A 39 2.92 -8.82 4.15
CA LYS A 39 3.10 -10.20 4.66
C LYS A 39 2.99 -11.25 3.55
N ARG A 40 2.04 -11.09 2.61
CA ARG A 40 1.92 -12.00 1.46
C ARG A 40 3.17 -11.95 0.57
N LEU A 41 3.69 -10.75 0.30
CA LEU A 41 4.95 -10.57 -0.43
C LEU A 41 6.13 -11.26 0.24
N GLN A 42 6.27 -11.08 1.56
CA GLN A 42 7.33 -11.72 2.32
C GLN A 42 7.24 -13.25 2.26
N ASN A 43 6.04 -13.81 2.36
CA ASN A 43 5.82 -15.25 2.22
C ASN A 43 6.20 -15.77 0.81
N ILE A 44 5.83 -15.03 -0.24
CA ILE A 44 6.20 -15.36 -1.62
C ILE A 44 7.73 -15.33 -1.79
N GLN A 45 8.41 -14.32 -1.24
CA GLN A 45 9.87 -14.22 -1.29
C GLN A 45 10.56 -15.40 -0.61
N ASN A 46 10.09 -15.81 0.57
CA ASN A 46 10.61 -16.98 1.28
C ASN A 46 10.41 -18.26 0.43
N LYS A 47 9.24 -18.41 -0.20
CA LYS A 47 8.95 -19.56 -1.07
C LYS A 47 9.87 -19.61 -2.29
N ILE A 48 10.18 -18.47 -2.90
CA ILE A 48 11.12 -18.39 -4.02
C ILE A 48 12.53 -18.79 -3.58
N GLN A 49 12.96 -18.37 -2.39
CA GLN A 49 14.27 -18.77 -1.85
C GLN A 49 14.35 -20.28 -1.61
N GLU A 50 13.34 -20.89 -0.99
CA GLU A 50 13.23 -22.34 -0.81
C GLU A 50 13.36 -23.07 -2.16
N LEU A 51 12.53 -22.69 -3.14
CA LEU A 51 12.55 -23.30 -4.47
C LEU A 51 13.89 -23.10 -5.20
N SER A 52 14.58 -21.98 -4.96
CA SER A 52 15.90 -21.73 -5.56
C SER A 52 16.98 -22.65 -4.98
N ILE A 53 16.88 -22.97 -3.69
CA ILE A 53 17.77 -23.93 -3.02
C ILE A 53 17.49 -25.34 -3.56
N ASP A 54 16.23 -25.75 -3.60
CA ASP A 54 15.81 -27.05 -4.13
C ASP A 54 16.27 -27.24 -5.57
N TYR A 55 16.08 -26.22 -6.42
CA TYR A 55 16.53 -26.23 -7.80
C TYR A 55 18.05 -26.43 -7.90
N ARG A 56 18.84 -25.72 -7.07
CA ARG A 56 20.30 -25.84 -7.07
C ARG A 56 20.76 -27.23 -6.60
N ASN A 57 20.10 -27.79 -5.60
CA ASN A 57 20.37 -29.15 -5.11
C ASN A 57 20.04 -30.19 -6.19
N LEU A 58 18.94 -30.01 -6.92
CA LEU A 58 18.54 -30.87 -8.03
C LEU A 58 19.53 -30.78 -9.21
N GLU A 59 19.98 -29.57 -9.56
CA GLU A 59 21.00 -29.34 -10.59
C GLU A 59 22.32 -30.06 -10.24
N GLN A 60 22.76 -29.97 -8.98
CA GLN A 60 23.95 -30.68 -8.51
C GLN A 60 23.79 -32.20 -8.53
N ALA A 61 22.63 -32.72 -8.10
CA ALA A 61 22.36 -34.16 -8.09
C ALA A 61 22.42 -34.75 -9.51
N ILE A 62 21.88 -34.05 -10.51
CA ILE A 62 21.83 -34.56 -11.87
C ILE A 62 23.16 -34.37 -12.61
N LEU A 63 23.91 -33.29 -12.36
CA LEU A 63 25.28 -33.14 -12.88
C LEU A 63 26.21 -34.26 -12.39
N LYS A 64 25.92 -34.85 -11.23
CA LYS A 64 26.70 -35.95 -10.64
C LYS A 64 26.42 -37.31 -11.30
N ASP A 65 25.28 -37.48 -11.98
CA ASP A 65 24.80 -38.80 -12.42
C ASP A 65 25.15 -39.18 -13.88
N LYS A 66 25.71 -38.28 -14.71
CA LYS A 66 26.17 -38.52 -16.11
C LYS A 66 25.22 -39.34 -17.03
N ASN A 67 23.93 -39.46 -16.69
CA ASN A 67 22.94 -40.14 -17.51
C ASN A 67 22.46 -39.21 -18.63
N GLU A 68 22.89 -39.48 -19.87
CA GLU A 68 22.62 -38.65 -21.07
C GLU A 68 21.12 -38.42 -21.34
N ALA A 69 20.24 -39.31 -20.86
CA ALA A 69 18.79 -39.20 -21.00
C ALA A 69 18.14 -38.12 -20.11
N ILE A 70 18.79 -37.71 -19.00
CA ILE A 70 18.22 -36.76 -18.02
C ILE A 70 18.58 -35.31 -18.35
N VAL A 71 19.67 -35.10 -19.12
CA VAL A 71 20.19 -33.78 -19.51
C VAL A 71 19.16 -32.89 -20.25
N PRO A 72 18.29 -33.40 -21.15
CA PRO A 72 17.26 -32.59 -21.80
C PRO A 72 16.17 -32.11 -20.81
N SER A 73 15.65 -33.01 -19.97
CA SER A 73 14.62 -32.67 -18.98
C SER A 73 15.12 -31.64 -17.96
N LEU A 74 16.41 -31.70 -17.61
CA LEU A 74 17.07 -30.66 -16.81
C LEU A 74 17.09 -29.28 -17.49
N LYS A 75 17.42 -29.24 -18.78
CA LYS A 75 17.45 -27.98 -19.54
C LYS A 75 16.06 -27.35 -19.60
N ASP A 76 15.02 -28.16 -19.74
CA ASP A 76 13.64 -27.68 -19.70
C ASP A 76 13.24 -27.18 -18.31
N LEU A 77 13.64 -27.87 -17.24
CA LEU A 77 13.42 -27.43 -15.87
C LEU A 77 14.14 -26.09 -15.60
N LYS A 78 15.38 -25.95 -16.08
CA LYS A 78 16.17 -24.71 -16.00
C LYS A 78 15.48 -23.55 -16.71
N ARG A 79 14.96 -23.80 -17.90
CA ARG A 79 14.21 -22.82 -18.68
C ARG A 79 12.94 -22.41 -17.95
N SER A 80 12.15 -23.36 -17.46
CA SER A 80 10.93 -23.09 -16.70
C SER A 80 11.20 -22.29 -15.42
N CYS A 81 12.25 -22.63 -14.65
CA CYS A 81 12.65 -21.87 -13.48
C CYS A 81 13.08 -20.45 -13.84
N SER A 82 13.81 -20.27 -14.94
CA SER A 82 14.23 -18.94 -15.42
C SER A 82 13.05 -18.08 -15.84
N GLU A 83 12.05 -18.67 -16.50
CA GLU A 83 10.80 -18.00 -16.89
C GLU A 83 9.99 -17.59 -15.66
N LYS A 84 9.84 -18.49 -14.68
CA LYS A 84 9.16 -18.18 -13.40
C LYS A 84 9.87 -17.07 -12.62
N LEU A 85 11.21 -17.05 -12.62
CA LEU A 85 11.98 -16.00 -11.95
C LEU A 85 11.75 -14.63 -12.62
N LYS A 86 11.73 -14.57 -13.96
CA LYS A 86 11.41 -13.34 -14.71
C LYS A 86 10.00 -12.84 -14.40
N LEU A 87 9.01 -13.73 -14.41
CA LEU A 87 7.63 -13.38 -14.06
C LEU A 87 7.55 -12.82 -12.64
N SER A 88 8.28 -13.41 -11.69
CA SER A 88 8.35 -12.89 -10.32
C SER A 88 8.97 -11.48 -10.25
N GLU A 89 9.97 -11.19 -11.06
CA GLU A 89 10.57 -9.85 -11.12
C GLU A 89 9.61 -8.81 -11.71
N GLU A 90 8.84 -9.18 -12.73
CA GLU A 90 7.80 -8.33 -13.32
C GLU A 90 6.69 -8.01 -12.30
N ILE A 91 6.15 -9.03 -11.64
CA ILE A 91 5.14 -8.86 -10.58
C ILE A 91 5.68 -7.93 -9.47
N LYS A 92 6.95 -8.06 -9.09
CA LYS A 92 7.58 -7.18 -8.10
C LYS A 92 7.59 -5.73 -8.56
N LYS A 93 7.90 -5.45 -9.84
CA LYS A 93 7.89 -4.10 -10.41
C LYS A 93 6.48 -3.50 -10.41
N ASP A 94 5.48 -4.28 -10.80
CA ASP A 94 4.08 -3.84 -10.80
C ASP A 94 3.60 -3.46 -9.40
N ILE A 95 3.92 -4.28 -8.40
CA ILE A 95 3.61 -4.02 -7.00
C ILE A 95 4.27 -2.72 -6.52
N LEU A 96 5.56 -2.51 -6.83
CA LEU A 96 6.27 -1.29 -6.45
C LEU A 96 5.62 -0.06 -7.09
N PHE A 97 5.22 -0.15 -8.35
CA PHE A 97 4.51 0.92 -9.05
C PHE A 97 3.16 1.25 -8.40
N ILE A 98 2.37 0.23 -8.03
CA ILE A 98 1.10 0.42 -7.32
C ILE A 98 1.32 1.13 -5.97
N ILE A 99 2.32 0.70 -5.19
CA ILE A 99 2.66 1.31 -3.90
C ILE A 99 3.05 2.78 -4.08
N GLU A 100 3.86 3.11 -5.09
CA GLU A 100 4.24 4.50 -5.37
C GLU A 100 3.03 5.38 -5.70
N ASN A 101 2.08 4.88 -6.49
CA ASN A 101 0.88 5.62 -6.84
C ASN A 101 -0.04 5.84 -5.63
N LEU A 102 -0.25 4.82 -4.80
CA LEU A 102 -1.00 4.95 -3.56
C LEU A 102 -0.37 5.98 -2.61
N HIS A 103 0.96 5.98 -2.47
CA HIS A 103 1.66 7.00 -1.68
C HIS A 103 1.45 8.43 -2.20
N LYS A 104 1.43 8.62 -3.53
CA LYS A 104 1.14 9.95 -4.13
C LYS A 104 -0.28 10.40 -3.83
N GLU A 105 -1.25 9.50 -3.97
CA GLU A 105 -2.66 9.78 -3.73
C GLU A 105 -2.92 10.15 -2.26
N ILE A 106 -2.39 9.36 -1.31
CA ILE A 106 -2.46 9.66 0.13
C ILE A 106 -1.85 11.03 0.43
N ARG A 107 -0.71 11.36 -0.18
CA ARG A 107 -0.06 12.67 0.02
C ARG A 107 -0.92 13.82 -0.52
N SER A 108 -1.56 13.63 -1.68
CA SER A 108 -2.48 14.62 -2.25
C SER A 108 -3.68 14.86 -1.34
N ASN A 109 -4.34 13.78 -0.91
CA ASN A 109 -5.51 13.85 -0.03
C ASN A 109 -5.18 14.53 1.31
N ASN A 110 -4.02 14.22 1.90
CA ASN A 110 -3.55 14.88 3.12
C ASN A 110 -3.32 16.39 2.92
N LYS A 111 -2.85 16.81 1.74
CA LYS A 111 -2.67 18.24 1.42
C LYS A 111 -4.02 18.94 1.27
N GLU A 112 -4.97 18.33 0.58
CA GLU A 112 -6.33 18.87 0.45
C GLU A 112 -7.03 19.00 1.81
N PHE A 113 -6.89 17.99 2.67
CA PHE A 113 -7.43 18.04 4.02
C PHE A 113 -6.84 19.19 4.85
N ARG A 114 -5.53 19.44 4.73
CA ARG A 114 -4.87 20.57 5.39
C ARG A 114 -5.45 21.91 4.91
N LEU A 115 -5.60 22.10 3.59
CA LEU A 115 -6.19 23.31 3.01
C LEU A 115 -7.65 23.49 3.43
N PHE A 116 -8.41 22.41 3.50
CA PHE A 116 -9.79 22.44 3.99
C PHE A 116 -9.86 22.90 5.45
N LYS A 117 -8.97 22.38 6.31
CA LYS A 117 -8.85 22.78 7.72
C LYS A 117 -8.50 24.28 7.87
N GLU A 118 -7.59 24.80 7.04
CA GLU A 118 -7.24 26.23 7.03
C GLU A 118 -8.42 27.13 6.62
N LYS A 119 -9.23 26.69 5.64
CA LYS A 119 -10.44 27.42 5.23
C LYS A 119 -11.48 27.46 6.33
N ILE A 120 -11.72 26.33 6.99
CA ILE A 120 -12.60 26.24 8.17
C ILE A 120 -12.14 27.21 9.26
N GLN A 121 -10.84 27.23 9.56
CA GLN A 121 -10.28 28.12 10.58
C GLN A 121 -10.47 29.60 10.22
N THR A 122 -10.27 29.95 8.95
CA THR A 122 -10.50 31.32 8.45
C THR A 122 -11.96 31.73 8.65
N ILE A 123 -12.91 30.86 8.28
CA ILE A 123 -14.35 31.10 8.48
C ILE A 123 -14.69 31.27 9.97
N GLN A 124 -14.15 30.42 10.84
CA GLN A 124 -14.34 30.52 12.29
C GLN A 124 -13.83 31.85 12.84
N ASN A 125 -12.66 32.31 12.38
CA ASN A 125 -12.10 33.60 12.78
C ASN A 125 -13.00 34.75 12.32
N SER A 126 -13.44 34.76 11.05
CA SER A 126 -14.35 35.79 10.53
C SER A 126 -15.69 35.84 11.27
N ILE A 127 -16.27 34.67 11.61
CA ILE A 127 -17.49 34.61 12.43
C ILE A 127 -17.22 35.19 13.82
N THR A 128 -16.07 34.86 14.42
CA THR A 128 -15.68 35.36 15.75
C THR A 128 -15.53 36.87 15.76
N ASP A 129 -14.90 37.45 14.74
CA ASP A 129 -14.72 38.89 14.62
C ASP A 129 -16.03 39.63 14.39
N LEU A 130 -16.93 39.08 13.56
CA LEU A 130 -18.31 39.56 13.40
C LEU A 130 -19.13 39.50 14.70
N CYS A 131 -18.75 38.65 15.66
CA CYS A 131 -19.43 38.54 16.96
C CYS A 131 -18.89 39.52 18.02
N LYS A 132 -17.74 40.15 17.78
CA LYS A 132 -17.10 41.10 18.71
C LYS A 132 -17.53 42.56 18.45
N ASN A 133 -18.03 42.85 17.24
CA ASN A 133 -18.69 44.10 16.88
C ASN A 133 -20.21 44.01 17.10
#